data_AF-A0A3M0JI84-F1
#
_entry.id   AF-A0A3M0JI84-F1
#
_cell.length_a   1.000
_cell.length_b   1.000
_cell.length_c   1.000
_cell.angle_alpha   90.00
_cell.angle_beta   90.00
_cell.angle_gamma   90.00
#
_symmetry.space_group_name_H-M   'P 1'
#
loop_
_entity.id
_entity.type
_entity.pdbx_description
1 polymer ?
#
loop_
_entity_poly.entity_id
_entity_poly.type
_entity_poly.pdbx_seq_one_letter_code
_entity_poly.pdbx_strand_id
1 'polypeptide(L)'
;MRVVALISGGKDSCYNMMQCVAAGHQIVALANLRPAENTGQTDELDSYMYQTVGHHAIDLYADALDLPLYRGFIKGTSVNTGRVYTACQEDEVEDLYQLMKLVKDKEGVEGVSVGAILSDYQRVRVEDVCRRLNLQPLAYLWHWNQEILLKEMISSNVQAIIIKVAAFGLDPDKHLGKTLGEMEPILLELSEKYGVHVCGEGGEYETFTLDCPLFKKKIVVIFKIPKFLNNPKTSPELKASEEDIEEYFCLQNRVCVETLLPDGVLFCIDCLAHKYDMATDDVVNDEKLVMHVQSISHWAPASIGPYSQSIKPLSSPEKRFVVLKIA
;
A
#
# COMPACT_ATOMS: atom_id res chain seq x y z
N MET A 1 6.60 -5.69 27.51
CA MET A 1 5.82 -4.45 27.37
C MET A 1 4.43 -4.77 26.88
N ARG A 2 3.45 -3.95 27.29
CA ARG A 2 2.12 -3.90 26.66
C ARG A 2 2.21 -3.04 25.40
N VAL A 3 1.77 -3.58 24.27
CA VAL A 3 1.99 -2.97 22.95
C VAL A 3 0.67 -2.79 22.22
N VAL A 4 0.46 -1.60 21.64
CA VAL A 4 -0.57 -1.39 20.62
C VAL A 4 0.01 -1.71 19.25
N ALA A 5 -0.74 -2.43 18.41
CA ALA A 5 -0.36 -2.65 17.02
C ALA A 5 -1.01 -1.62 16.11
N LEU A 6 -0.19 -0.83 15.40
CA LEU A 6 -0.66 0.00 14.31
C LEU A 6 -0.87 -0.89 13.08
N ILE A 7 -2.13 -1.12 12.72
CA ILE A 7 -2.51 -2.06 11.67
C ILE A 7 -3.08 -1.37 10.45
N SER A 8 -2.80 -1.96 9.29
CA SER A 8 -3.32 -1.54 7.99
C SER A 8 -4.14 -2.62 7.29
N GLY A 9 -4.17 -3.84 7.83
CA GLY A 9 -4.68 -5.03 7.15
C GLY A 9 -3.61 -5.75 6.32
N GLY A 10 -2.49 -5.10 6.03
CA GLY A 10 -1.40 -5.67 5.24
C GLY A 10 -0.57 -6.72 5.97
N LYS A 11 0.19 -7.48 5.17
CA LYS A 11 1.15 -8.50 5.61
C LYS A 11 2.18 -7.97 6.62
N ASP A 12 2.63 -6.72 6.44
CA ASP A 12 3.75 -6.16 7.19
C ASP A 12 3.34 -5.86 8.64
N SER A 13 2.16 -5.27 8.82
CA SER A 13 1.60 -5.03 10.15
C SER A 13 1.37 -6.33 10.91
N CYS A 14 0.88 -7.38 10.24
CA CYS A 14 0.66 -8.69 10.85
C CYS A 14 1.97 -9.37 11.25
N TYR A 15 2.96 -9.37 10.36
CA TYR A 15 4.24 -10.00 10.64
C TYR A 15 5.02 -9.26 11.72
N ASN A 16 4.98 -7.93 11.76
CA ASN A 16 5.62 -7.18 12.83
C ASN A 16 4.97 -7.42 14.20
N MET A 17 3.64 -7.67 14.27
CA MET A 17 3.00 -8.14 15.50
C MET A 17 3.57 -9.49 15.95
N MET A 18 3.77 -10.42 15.02
CA MET A 18 4.39 -11.72 15.33
C MET A 18 5.80 -11.54 15.89
N GLN A 19 6.58 -10.62 15.34
CA GLN A 19 7.92 -10.31 15.87
C GLN A 19 7.87 -9.69 17.27
N CYS A 20 6.91 -8.79 17.53
CA CYS A 20 6.70 -8.28 18.89
C CYS A 20 6.40 -9.41 19.89
N VAL A 21 5.53 -10.35 19.52
CA VAL A 21 5.20 -11.51 20.39
C VAL A 21 6.42 -12.42 20.58
N ALA A 22 7.17 -12.71 19.52
CA ALA A 22 8.40 -13.49 19.59
C ALA A 22 9.47 -12.85 20.49
N ALA A 23 9.54 -11.51 20.52
CA ALA A 23 10.40 -10.75 21.42
C ALA A 23 9.88 -10.66 22.88
N GLY A 24 8.80 -11.35 23.21
CA GLY A 24 8.23 -11.39 24.57
C GLY A 24 7.35 -10.18 24.91
N HIS A 25 6.85 -9.45 23.91
CA HIS A 25 5.87 -8.39 24.11
C HIS A 25 4.45 -8.92 24.00
N GLN A 26 3.51 -8.21 24.62
CA GLN A 26 2.09 -8.56 24.57
C GLN A 26 1.34 -7.52 23.73
N ILE A 27 0.74 -7.95 22.62
CA ILE A 27 -0.21 -7.11 21.88
C ILE A 27 -1.51 -7.05 22.69
N VAL A 28 -1.95 -5.85 23.06
CA VAL A 28 -3.13 -5.65 23.93
C VAL A 28 -4.24 -4.85 23.24
N ALA A 29 -3.92 -4.16 22.15
CA ALA A 29 -4.87 -3.37 21.39
C ALA A 29 -4.42 -3.21 19.94
N LEU A 30 -5.37 -2.96 19.07
CA LEU A 30 -5.17 -2.63 17.67
C LEU A 30 -5.52 -1.16 17.44
N ALA A 31 -4.79 -0.49 16.57
CA ALA A 31 -5.06 0.88 16.19
C ALA A 31 -4.97 1.05 14.67
N ASN A 32 -5.90 1.80 14.10
CA ASN A 32 -5.96 2.07 12.68
C ASN A 32 -6.44 3.51 12.43
N LEU A 33 -5.79 4.22 11.50
CA LEU A 33 -6.30 5.47 10.97
C LEU A 33 -6.99 5.20 9.63
N ARG A 34 -8.15 5.82 9.42
CA ARG A 34 -8.99 5.63 8.22
C ARG A 34 -9.45 6.96 7.63
N PRO A 35 -9.77 7.03 6.34
CA PRO A 35 -10.42 8.19 5.73
C PRO A 35 -11.72 8.59 6.45
N ALA A 36 -12.06 9.88 6.42
CA ALA A 36 -13.36 10.35 6.93
C ALA A 36 -14.49 9.98 5.96
N GLU A 37 -15.63 9.50 6.50
CA GLU A 37 -16.78 8.99 5.72
C GLU A 37 -17.49 10.06 4.84
N ASN A 38 -17.19 11.34 5.01
CA ASN A 38 -17.97 12.46 4.46
C ASN A 38 -17.30 13.25 3.31
N THR A 39 -16.18 12.81 2.74
CA THR A 39 -15.51 13.60 1.69
C THR A 39 -16.08 13.41 0.29
N GLY A 40 -17.03 12.51 0.04
CA GLY A 40 -17.56 12.24 -1.32
C GLY A 40 -16.48 11.89 -2.35
N GLN A 41 -15.25 11.70 -1.87
CA GLN A 41 -14.04 11.36 -2.56
C GLN A 41 -13.78 9.90 -2.26
N THR A 42 -13.29 9.21 -3.27
CA THR A 42 -12.85 7.81 -3.29
C THR A 42 -12.30 7.31 -1.95
N ASP A 43 -12.54 6.04 -1.60
CA ASP A 43 -12.00 5.32 -0.42
C ASP A 43 -10.45 5.36 -0.27
N GLU A 44 -9.77 6.06 -1.15
CA GLU A 44 -8.33 6.21 -1.27
C GLU A 44 -7.99 7.69 -1.16
N LEU A 45 -7.42 8.06 -0.01
CA LEU A 45 -6.72 9.33 0.17
C LEU A 45 -5.29 9.17 -0.35
N ASP A 46 -4.72 10.21 -0.97
CA ASP A 46 -3.28 10.31 -1.27
C ASP A 46 -2.50 10.55 0.04
N SER A 47 -2.52 9.57 0.95
CA SER A 47 -1.72 9.56 2.18
C SER A 47 -0.42 8.80 1.96
N TYR A 48 0.71 9.43 2.30
CA TYR A 48 2.02 8.77 2.29
C TYR A 48 2.21 7.82 3.49
N MET A 49 1.35 7.92 4.50
CA MET A 49 1.52 7.21 5.76
C MET A 49 0.63 5.97 5.86
N TYR A 50 -0.61 6.00 5.35
CA TYR A 50 -1.59 4.95 5.63
C TYR A 50 -2.10 4.25 4.37
N GLN A 51 -2.11 2.92 4.42
CA GLN A 51 -2.88 2.12 3.48
C GLN A 51 -4.38 2.34 3.77
N THR A 52 -5.09 2.82 2.76
CA THR A 52 -6.53 3.11 2.80
C THR A 52 -7.35 2.01 2.11
N VAL A 53 -6.73 1.23 1.24
CA VAL A 53 -7.38 0.10 0.55
C VAL A 53 -7.64 -1.05 1.51
N GLY A 54 -8.89 -1.52 1.54
CA GLY A 54 -9.32 -2.59 2.43
C GLY A 54 -9.61 -2.15 3.87
N HIS A 55 -9.58 -0.85 4.17
CA HIS A 55 -9.79 -0.34 5.53
C HIS A 55 -11.18 -0.73 6.11
N HIS A 56 -12.18 -0.96 5.26
CA HIS A 56 -13.51 -1.46 5.67
C HIS A 56 -13.45 -2.82 6.36
N ALA A 57 -12.51 -3.69 6.00
CA ALA A 57 -12.36 -5.01 6.61
C ALA A 57 -11.53 -5.03 7.90
N ILE A 58 -11.01 -3.88 8.35
CA ILE A 58 -10.16 -3.83 9.55
C ILE A 58 -10.95 -4.16 10.82
N ASP A 59 -12.26 -3.93 10.85
CA ASP A 59 -13.08 -4.30 12.00
C ASP A 59 -13.06 -5.82 12.24
N LEU A 60 -12.89 -6.62 11.19
CA LEU A 60 -12.73 -8.09 11.29
C LEU A 60 -11.48 -8.50 12.06
N TYR A 61 -10.44 -7.65 12.10
CA TYR A 61 -9.21 -7.97 12.84
C TYR A 61 -9.45 -7.94 14.35
N ALA A 62 -10.37 -7.09 14.83
CA ALA A 62 -10.74 -7.05 16.24
C ALA A 62 -11.30 -8.42 16.68
N ASP A 63 -12.19 -8.98 15.87
CA ASP A 63 -12.81 -10.29 16.12
C ASP A 63 -11.85 -11.46 15.87
N ALA A 64 -10.98 -11.34 14.86
CA ALA A 64 -10.02 -12.36 14.50
C ALA A 64 -8.94 -12.52 15.56
N LEU A 65 -8.44 -11.42 16.11
CA LEU A 65 -7.40 -11.41 17.16
C LEU A 65 -7.99 -11.44 18.57
N ASP A 66 -9.28 -11.14 18.72
CA ASP A 66 -9.98 -10.96 20.00
C ASP A 66 -9.24 -9.92 20.87
N LEU A 67 -9.12 -8.72 20.29
CA LEU A 67 -8.45 -7.56 20.85
C LEU A 67 -9.29 -6.29 20.59
N PRO A 68 -9.25 -5.29 21.50
CA PRO A 68 -9.92 -4.03 21.26
C PRO A 68 -9.29 -3.29 20.08
N LEU A 69 -10.13 -2.75 19.20
CA LEU A 69 -9.73 -1.96 18.04
C LEU A 69 -10.10 -0.47 18.25
N TYR A 70 -9.11 0.39 18.08
CA TYR A 70 -9.25 1.84 18.14
C TYR A 70 -9.07 2.43 16.74
N ARG A 71 -10.12 3.06 16.23
CA ARG A 71 -10.08 3.71 14.92
C ARG A 71 -10.13 5.22 15.07
N GLY A 72 -9.22 5.90 14.41
CA GLY A 72 -9.22 7.36 14.27
C GLY A 72 -9.46 7.77 12.81
N PHE A 73 -9.97 8.98 12.61
CA PHE A 73 -10.10 9.55 11.27
C PHE A 73 -8.85 10.34 10.90
N ILE A 74 -8.41 10.20 9.66
CA ILE A 74 -7.41 11.08 9.05
C ILE A 74 -8.14 12.38 8.70
N LYS A 75 -7.77 13.47 9.37
CA LYS A 75 -8.30 14.82 9.16
C LYS A 75 -7.25 15.74 8.56
N GLY A 76 -5.99 15.56 8.97
CA GLY A 76 -4.85 16.26 8.42
C GLY A 76 -4.48 15.78 7.02
N THR A 77 -3.52 16.48 6.43
CA THR A 77 -2.90 16.11 5.16
C THR A 77 -1.38 15.97 5.37
N SER A 78 -0.64 15.49 4.38
CA SER A 78 0.81 15.37 4.49
C SER A 78 1.50 16.74 4.30
N VAL A 79 1.49 17.57 5.34
CA VAL A 79 2.00 18.95 5.32
C VAL A 79 3.52 18.99 5.45
N ASN A 80 4.05 18.36 6.49
CA ASN A 80 5.49 18.25 6.68
C ASN A 80 5.98 16.98 5.97
N THR A 81 6.69 17.16 4.86
CA THR A 81 7.27 16.06 4.06
C THR A 81 8.79 15.93 4.23
N GLY A 82 9.38 16.64 5.20
CA GLY A 82 10.81 16.63 5.46
C GLY A 82 11.33 15.30 6.02
N ARG A 83 12.68 15.16 6.02
CA ARG A 83 13.40 14.01 6.59
C ARG A 83 13.28 13.90 8.11
N VAL A 84 13.14 15.04 8.78
CA VAL A 84 12.90 15.12 10.21
C VAL A 84 11.50 15.65 10.39
N TYR A 85 10.69 14.92 11.14
CA TYR A 85 9.35 15.40 11.46
C TYR A 85 9.42 16.42 12.60
N THR A 86 8.72 17.53 12.40
CA THR A 86 8.43 18.52 13.43
C THR A 86 6.92 18.70 13.43
N ALA A 87 6.32 18.65 14.62
CA ALA A 87 4.89 18.80 14.81
C ALA A 87 4.35 20.02 14.03
N CYS A 88 3.38 19.76 13.17
CA CYS A 88 2.77 20.75 12.31
C CYS A 88 1.26 20.66 12.45
N GLN A 89 0.61 21.81 12.59
CA GLN A 89 -0.85 21.83 12.67
C GLN A 89 -1.43 21.32 11.33
N GLU A 90 -2.56 20.60 11.41
CA GLU A 90 -3.24 20.04 10.23
C GLU A 90 -2.49 18.92 9.51
N ASP A 91 -1.41 18.41 10.10
CA ASP A 91 -0.67 17.27 9.56
C ASP A 91 -1.25 15.92 10.04
N GLU A 92 -1.33 14.94 9.15
CA GLU A 92 -1.89 13.61 9.43
C GLU A 92 -1.17 12.84 10.56
N VAL A 93 0.06 13.23 10.90
CA VAL A 93 0.81 12.66 12.02
C VAL A 93 0.24 13.10 13.37
N GLU A 94 -0.40 14.28 13.44
CA GLU A 94 -1.06 14.71 14.67
C GLU A 94 -2.34 13.91 14.95
N ASP A 95 -3.01 13.39 13.91
CA ASP A 95 -4.12 12.45 14.08
C ASP A 95 -3.62 11.13 14.70
N LEU A 96 -2.45 10.65 14.27
CA LEU A 96 -1.78 9.49 14.87
C LEU A 96 -1.41 9.76 16.32
N TYR A 97 -0.89 10.95 16.62
CA TYR A 97 -0.60 11.34 18.00
C TYR A 97 -1.83 11.25 18.89
N GLN A 98 -2.98 11.78 18.44
CA GLN A 98 -4.22 11.71 19.23
C GLN A 98 -4.71 10.27 19.43
N LEU A 99 -4.64 9.44 18.38
CA LEU A 99 -5.02 8.03 18.48
C LEU A 99 -4.11 7.26 19.44
N MET A 100 -2.79 7.40 19.31
CA MET A 100 -1.84 6.74 20.21
C MET A 100 -1.98 7.21 21.66
N LYS A 101 -2.27 8.51 21.88
CA LYS A 101 -2.56 9.03 23.21
C LYS A 101 -3.80 8.38 23.82
N LEU A 102 -4.89 8.30 23.06
CA LEU A 102 -6.12 7.63 23.50
C LEU A 102 -5.88 6.18 23.89
N VAL A 103 -5.16 5.41 23.07
CA VAL A 103 -4.86 4.00 23.36
C VAL A 103 -3.94 3.87 24.57
N LYS A 104 -2.92 4.75 24.68
CA LYS A 104 -2.05 4.79 25.86
C LYS A 104 -2.85 5.00 27.15
N ASP A 105 -3.75 5.99 27.16
CA ASP A 105 -4.52 6.34 28.36
C ASP A 105 -5.52 5.24 28.74
N LYS A 106 -6.09 4.52 27.76
CA LYS A 106 -7.06 3.44 28.00
C LYS A 106 -6.43 2.09 28.34
N GLU A 107 -5.37 1.72 27.63
CA GLU A 107 -4.80 0.37 27.65
C GLU A 107 -3.47 0.28 28.38
N GLY A 108 -2.90 1.41 28.80
CA GLY A 108 -1.63 1.45 29.50
C GLY A 108 -0.48 0.88 28.67
N VAL A 109 -0.47 1.15 27.36
CA VAL A 109 0.58 0.67 26.46
C VAL A 109 1.90 1.41 26.68
N GLU A 110 2.99 0.70 26.45
CA GLU A 110 4.37 1.15 26.61
C GLU A 110 5.12 1.20 25.27
N GLY A 111 4.57 0.56 24.23
CA GLY A 111 5.16 0.55 22.90
C GLY A 111 4.14 0.46 21.77
N VAL A 112 4.59 0.78 20.56
CA VAL A 112 3.80 0.77 19.32
C VAL A 112 4.48 -0.17 18.32
N SER A 113 3.78 -1.21 17.90
CA SER A 113 4.21 -2.11 16.82
C SER A 113 3.87 -1.47 15.47
N VAL A 114 4.87 -1.33 14.59
CA VAL A 114 4.71 -0.73 13.25
C VAL A 114 5.42 -1.57 12.19
N GLY A 115 4.69 -1.95 11.14
CA GLY A 115 5.18 -2.75 10.03
C GLY A 115 5.92 -1.98 8.93
N ALA A 116 6.71 -0.96 9.27
CA ALA A 116 7.51 -0.24 8.28
C ALA A 116 8.79 -1.03 7.94
N ILE A 117 9.04 -1.25 6.64
CA ILE A 117 10.21 -2.01 6.16
C ILE A 117 11.30 -1.06 5.65
N LEU A 118 11.01 -0.21 4.65
CA LEU A 118 12.01 0.65 4.02
C LEU A 118 11.71 2.16 4.07
N SER A 119 10.45 2.55 4.30
CA SER A 119 10.05 3.97 4.30
C SER A 119 10.53 4.78 5.51
N ASP A 120 11.56 5.61 5.32
CA ASP A 120 12.08 6.51 6.38
C ASP A 120 11.00 7.51 6.80
N TYR A 121 10.17 7.91 5.82
CA TYR A 121 9.06 8.83 6.01
C TYR A 121 8.10 8.31 7.09
N GLN A 122 7.67 7.05 6.96
CA GLN A 122 6.74 6.44 7.90
C GLN A 122 7.39 6.24 9.27
N ARG A 123 8.63 5.73 9.28
CA ARG A 123 9.37 5.46 10.50
C ARG A 123 9.56 6.72 11.36
N VAL A 124 10.10 7.79 10.79
CA VAL A 124 10.42 9.01 11.54
C VAL A 124 9.19 9.66 12.17
N ARG A 125 8.03 9.59 11.50
CA ARG A 125 6.76 10.14 12.00
C ARG A 125 6.22 9.35 13.18
N VAL A 126 6.24 8.02 13.08
CA VAL A 126 5.89 7.13 14.19
C VAL A 126 6.85 7.34 15.37
N GLU A 127 8.16 7.44 15.10
CA GLU A 127 9.17 7.67 16.15
C GLU A 127 8.95 9.01 16.86
N ASP A 128 8.58 10.09 16.15
CA ASP A 128 8.26 11.37 16.78
C ASP A 128 7.04 11.27 17.71
N VAL A 129 5.95 10.64 17.23
CA VAL A 129 4.75 10.42 18.04
C VAL A 129 5.09 9.61 19.29
N CYS A 130 5.84 8.51 19.12
CA CYS A 130 6.27 7.65 20.22
C CYS A 130 7.12 8.42 21.24
N ARG A 131 8.10 9.20 20.77
CA ARG A 131 8.97 10.04 21.61
C ARG A 131 8.15 11.04 22.44
N ARG A 132 7.19 11.75 21.82
CA ARG A 132 6.33 12.72 22.51
C ARG A 132 5.40 12.08 23.53
N LEU A 133 5.00 10.83 23.31
CA LEU A 133 4.15 10.07 24.20
C LEU A 133 4.94 9.17 25.16
N ASN A 134 6.28 9.19 25.15
CA ASN A 134 7.11 8.25 25.92
C ASN A 134 6.68 6.79 25.72
N LEU A 135 6.53 6.40 24.45
CA LEU A 135 6.29 5.03 23.97
C LEU A 135 7.53 4.53 23.22
N GLN A 136 7.76 3.23 23.23
CA GLN A 136 8.81 2.58 22.44
C GLN A 136 8.29 2.20 21.04
N PRO A 137 8.83 2.76 19.94
CA PRO A 137 8.55 2.26 18.61
C PRO A 137 9.21 0.88 18.41
N LEU A 138 8.43 -0.08 17.90
CA LEU A 138 8.85 -1.45 17.63
C LEU A 138 8.68 -1.75 16.14
N ALA A 139 9.69 -1.38 15.35
CA ALA A 139 9.75 -1.61 13.90
C ALA A 139 10.81 -2.68 13.58
N TYR A 140 10.47 -3.95 13.82
CA TYR A 140 11.40 -5.07 13.66
C TYR A 140 11.75 -5.38 12.21
N LEU A 141 10.89 -4.96 11.27
CA LEU A 141 11.08 -5.23 9.85
C LEU A 141 12.00 -4.21 9.15
N TRP A 142 12.42 -3.18 9.88
CA TRP A 142 13.13 -2.05 9.32
C TRP A 142 14.49 -2.43 8.72
N HIS A 143 14.71 -2.04 7.46
CA HIS A 143 15.87 -2.40 6.62
C HIS A 143 16.15 -3.90 6.53
N TRP A 144 15.16 -4.75 6.80
CA TRP A 144 15.33 -6.18 6.56
C TRP A 144 15.33 -6.45 5.05
N ASN A 145 16.13 -7.42 4.61
CA ASN A 145 16.18 -7.82 3.21
C ASN A 145 14.79 -8.33 2.78
N GLN A 146 14.22 -7.69 1.76
CA GLN A 146 12.83 -7.90 1.35
C GLN A 146 12.56 -9.32 0.83
N GLU A 147 13.51 -9.92 0.09
CA GLU A 147 13.36 -11.29 -0.42
C GLU A 147 13.31 -12.31 0.71
N ILE A 148 14.21 -12.17 1.68
CA ILE A 148 14.23 -13.01 2.88
C ILE A 148 12.97 -12.77 3.69
N LEU A 149 12.57 -11.50 3.86
CA LEU A 149 11.42 -11.12 4.64
C LEU A 149 10.12 -11.71 4.06
N LEU A 150 9.91 -11.64 2.75
CA LEU A 150 8.73 -12.22 2.10
C LEU A 150 8.70 -13.75 2.30
N LYS A 151 9.84 -14.42 2.14
CA LYS A 151 9.98 -15.87 2.41
C LYS A 151 9.64 -16.23 3.84
N GLU A 152 10.13 -15.44 4.79
CA GLU A 152 9.86 -15.62 6.22
C GLU A 152 8.38 -15.40 6.57
N MET A 153 7.72 -14.41 5.95
CA MET A 153 6.27 -14.22 6.11
C MET A 153 5.49 -15.46 5.63
N ILE A 154 5.85 -15.97 4.45
CA ILE A 154 5.22 -17.17 3.87
C ILE A 154 5.44 -18.39 4.76
N SER A 155 6.69 -18.65 5.16
CA SER A 155 7.05 -19.81 5.99
C SER A 155 6.46 -19.73 7.40
N SER A 156 6.23 -18.51 7.91
CA SER A 156 5.58 -18.24 9.19
C SER A 156 4.04 -18.28 9.12
N ASN A 157 3.46 -18.73 8.00
CA ASN A 157 2.02 -18.83 7.78
C ASN A 157 1.27 -17.48 7.84
N VAL A 158 1.87 -16.39 7.36
CA VAL A 158 1.12 -15.16 7.07
C VAL A 158 0.30 -15.37 5.79
N GLN A 159 -0.98 -15.70 5.94
CA GLN A 159 -1.91 -15.97 4.84
C GLN A 159 -2.49 -14.64 4.34
N ALA A 160 -1.71 -13.90 3.56
CA ALA A 160 -2.17 -12.66 2.94
C ALA A 160 -2.42 -12.81 1.44
N ILE A 161 -3.43 -12.09 0.95
CA ILE A 161 -3.79 -12.02 -0.47
C ILE A 161 -3.53 -10.62 -1.03
N ILE A 162 -3.22 -10.53 -2.33
CA ILE A 162 -3.09 -9.26 -3.04
C ILE A 162 -4.48 -8.64 -3.23
N ILE A 163 -4.65 -7.39 -2.80
CA ILE A 163 -5.92 -6.64 -2.93
C ILE A 163 -5.80 -5.40 -3.83
N LYS A 164 -4.58 -5.00 -4.18
CA LYS A 164 -4.27 -3.94 -5.15
C LYS A 164 -2.94 -4.23 -5.79
N VAL A 165 -2.79 -3.85 -7.06
CA VAL A 165 -1.52 -3.79 -7.76
C VAL A 165 -1.38 -2.46 -8.49
N ALA A 166 -0.17 -1.92 -8.56
CA ALA A 166 0.15 -0.62 -9.14
C ALA A 166 1.61 -0.54 -9.63
N ALA A 167 2.17 -1.65 -10.13
CA ALA A 167 3.51 -1.68 -10.70
C ALA A 167 3.53 -2.39 -12.06
N PHE A 168 4.52 -2.01 -12.89
CA PHE A 168 4.70 -2.62 -14.20
C PHE A 168 4.96 -4.13 -14.08
N GLY A 169 4.28 -4.92 -14.91
CA GLY A 169 4.31 -6.38 -14.84
C GLY A 169 3.33 -6.99 -13.85
N LEU A 170 2.72 -6.21 -12.96
CA LEU A 170 1.60 -6.67 -12.13
C LEU A 170 0.26 -6.37 -12.81
N ASP A 171 -0.41 -7.44 -13.24
CA ASP A 171 -1.72 -7.42 -13.89
C ASP A 171 -2.85 -7.69 -12.87
N PRO A 172 -3.82 -6.78 -12.67
CA PRO A 172 -4.94 -6.98 -11.75
C PRO A 172 -5.74 -8.27 -12.01
N ASP A 173 -6.01 -8.60 -13.27
CA ASP A 173 -6.83 -9.76 -13.64
C ASP A 173 -6.11 -11.09 -13.35
N LYS A 174 -4.77 -11.04 -13.27
CA LYS A 174 -3.94 -12.23 -13.01
C LYS A 174 -3.47 -12.34 -11.57
N HIS A 175 -3.40 -11.24 -10.83
CA HIS A 175 -2.70 -11.19 -9.54
C HIS A 175 -3.59 -10.86 -8.36
N LEU A 176 -4.72 -10.15 -8.54
CA LEU A 176 -5.64 -9.91 -7.42
C LEU A 176 -6.18 -11.24 -6.86
N GLY A 177 -6.23 -11.32 -5.53
CA GLY A 177 -6.68 -12.51 -4.80
C GLY A 177 -5.63 -13.61 -4.65
N LYS A 178 -4.48 -13.54 -5.34
CA LYS A 178 -3.39 -14.50 -5.14
C LYS A 178 -2.75 -14.33 -3.77
N THR A 179 -2.29 -15.44 -3.21
CA THR A 179 -1.55 -15.48 -1.95
C THR A 179 -0.10 -14.99 -2.12
N LEU A 180 0.56 -14.66 -1.01
CA LEU A 180 2.00 -14.32 -1.02
C LEU A 180 2.86 -15.41 -1.67
N GLY A 181 2.59 -16.69 -1.37
CA GLY A 181 3.33 -17.81 -1.94
C GLY A 181 3.16 -17.96 -3.45
N GLU A 182 1.96 -17.71 -3.97
CA GLU A 182 1.72 -17.70 -5.42
C GLU A 182 2.38 -16.51 -6.13
N MET A 183 2.52 -15.39 -5.42
CA MET A 183 3.12 -14.16 -5.94
C MET A 183 4.64 -14.12 -5.81
N GLU A 184 5.23 -14.81 -4.85
CA GLU A 184 6.68 -14.80 -4.59
C GLU A 184 7.56 -14.96 -5.85
N PRO A 185 7.40 -16.02 -6.67
CA PRO A 185 8.26 -16.18 -7.85
C PRO A 185 8.08 -15.04 -8.87
N ILE A 186 6.86 -14.51 -9.00
CA ILE A 186 6.53 -13.40 -9.90
C ILE A 186 7.21 -12.12 -9.40
N LEU A 187 7.12 -11.84 -8.10
CA LEU A 187 7.70 -10.64 -7.50
C LEU A 187 9.23 -10.65 -7.56
N LEU A 188 9.86 -11.82 -7.36
CA LEU A 188 11.31 -11.98 -7.52
C LEU A 188 11.74 -11.71 -8.97
N GLU A 189 11.02 -12.28 -9.94
CA GLU A 189 11.30 -12.04 -11.37
C GLU A 189 11.13 -10.57 -11.76
N LEU A 190 10.06 -9.92 -11.28
CA LEU A 190 9.81 -8.50 -11.54
C LEU A 190 10.85 -7.60 -10.85
N SER A 191 11.34 -8.00 -9.68
CA SER A 191 12.42 -7.29 -8.98
C SER A 191 13.72 -7.34 -9.78
N GLU A 192 14.08 -8.51 -10.29
CA GLU A 192 15.29 -8.68 -11.11
C GLU A 192 15.20 -7.90 -12.44
N LYS A 193 14.02 -7.92 -13.09
CA LYS A 193 13.84 -7.29 -14.41
C LYS A 193 13.63 -5.78 -14.36
N TYR A 194 12.86 -5.32 -13.37
CA TYR A 194 12.31 -3.96 -13.35
C TYR A 194 12.62 -3.20 -12.07
N GLY A 195 13.27 -3.83 -11.09
CA GLY A 195 13.57 -3.22 -9.80
C GLY A 195 12.36 -3.05 -8.89
N VAL A 196 11.29 -3.81 -9.12
CA VAL A 196 10.10 -3.88 -8.24
C VAL A 196 10.53 -4.31 -6.84
N HIS A 197 10.01 -3.66 -5.82
CA HIS A 197 10.22 -4.05 -4.44
C HIS A 197 9.43 -5.32 -4.11
N VAL A 198 10.16 -6.37 -3.71
CA VAL A 198 9.56 -7.69 -3.45
C VAL A 198 8.51 -7.64 -2.35
N CYS A 199 8.69 -6.78 -1.34
CA CYS A 199 7.68 -6.54 -0.29
C CYS A 199 6.65 -5.46 -0.67
N GLY A 200 6.63 -4.95 -1.91
CA GLY A 200 5.67 -3.94 -2.36
C GLY A 200 5.93 -2.55 -1.80
N GLU A 201 7.14 -2.27 -1.33
CA GLU A 201 7.52 -0.96 -0.82
C GLU A 201 7.27 0.12 -1.88
N GLY A 202 6.59 1.21 -1.49
CA GLY A 202 6.20 2.29 -2.41
C GLY A 202 4.81 2.12 -3.04
N GLY A 203 4.05 1.10 -2.63
CA GLY A 203 2.65 0.94 -3.02
C GLY A 203 2.47 0.16 -4.32
N GLU A 204 3.47 -0.63 -4.71
CA GLU A 204 3.44 -1.48 -5.91
C GLU A 204 2.35 -2.54 -5.86
N TYR A 205 2.05 -3.03 -4.65
CA TYR A 205 0.87 -3.84 -4.36
C TYR A 205 0.48 -3.67 -2.89
N GLU A 206 -0.79 -3.91 -2.61
CA GLU A 206 -1.31 -3.95 -1.23
C GLU A 206 -1.82 -5.34 -0.91
N THR A 207 -1.80 -5.68 0.37
CA THR A 207 -2.26 -6.98 0.85
C THR A 207 -3.35 -6.86 1.91
N PHE A 208 -4.12 -7.94 2.05
CA PHE A 208 -4.99 -8.17 3.19
C PHE A 208 -4.69 -9.53 3.80
N THR A 209 -4.42 -9.58 5.11
CA THR A 209 -4.10 -10.83 5.80
C THR A 209 -5.36 -11.51 6.28
N LEU A 210 -5.62 -12.70 5.76
CA LEU A 210 -6.79 -13.51 6.09
C LEU A 210 -6.58 -14.34 7.35
N ASP A 211 -5.36 -14.79 7.57
CA ASP A 211 -5.00 -15.61 8.73
C ASP A 211 -3.50 -15.48 9.04
N CYS A 212 -3.15 -15.62 10.32
CA CYS A 212 -1.78 -15.79 10.77
C CYS A 212 -1.76 -16.46 12.15
N PRO A 213 -0.60 -16.92 12.66
CA PRO A 213 -0.53 -17.61 13.96
C PRO A 213 -1.07 -16.83 15.17
N LEU A 214 -1.25 -15.51 15.07
CA LEU A 214 -1.85 -14.70 16.13
C LEU A 214 -3.39 -14.71 16.09
N PHE A 215 -4.00 -15.03 14.96
CA PHE A 215 -5.44 -14.99 14.78
C PHE A 215 -6.08 -16.17 15.52
N LYS A 216 -7.11 -15.88 16.30
CA LYS A 216 -8.00 -16.88 16.92
C LYS A 216 -9.09 -17.35 15.96
N LYS A 217 -9.43 -16.52 14.97
CA LYS A 217 -10.36 -16.86 13.88
C LYS A 217 -9.75 -16.41 12.56
N LYS A 218 -9.84 -17.27 11.55
CA LYS A 218 -9.49 -16.91 10.18
C LYS A 218 -10.59 -16.08 9.53
N ILE A 219 -10.21 -15.14 8.67
CA ILE A 219 -11.12 -14.40 7.80
C ILE A 219 -11.28 -15.19 6.50
N VAL A 220 -12.53 -15.36 6.04
CA VAL A 220 -12.83 -16.10 4.82
C VAL A 220 -13.42 -15.15 3.79
N VAL A 221 -12.81 -15.08 2.61
CA VAL A 221 -13.35 -14.32 1.49
C VAL A 221 -14.38 -15.19 0.77
N ILE A 222 -15.64 -14.75 0.76
CA ILE A 222 -16.71 -15.39 0.00
C ILE A 222 -16.91 -14.59 -1.29
N PHE A 223 -16.42 -15.13 -2.42
CA PHE A 223 -16.73 -14.56 -3.72
C PHE A 223 -18.19 -14.89 -4.08
N LYS A 224 -19.13 -13.96 -3.91
CA LYS A 224 -20.35 -13.99 -4.72
C LYS A 224 -20.04 -13.33 -6.05
N ILE A 225 -19.83 -14.15 -7.08
CA ILE A 225 -20.01 -13.70 -8.46
C ILE A 225 -21.48 -13.31 -8.57
N PRO A 226 -21.86 -12.04 -8.79
CA PRO A 226 -23.19 -11.78 -9.30
C PRO A 226 -23.22 -12.50 -10.65
N LYS A 227 -24.00 -13.58 -10.77
CA LYS A 227 -24.40 -14.08 -12.08
C LYS A 227 -25.14 -12.93 -12.75
N PHE A 228 -24.41 -12.07 -13.48
CA PHE A 228 -25.00 -11.22 -14.49
C PHE A 228 -25.53 -12.18 -15.56
N LEU A 229 -26.78 -12.58 -15.37
CA LEU A 229 -27.60 -13.19 -16.40
C LEU A 229 -27.64 -12.19 -17.55
N ASN A 230 -27.05 -12.57 -18.67
CA ASN A 230 -27.32 -11.96 -19.97
C ASN A 230 -28.83 -12.06 -20.24
N ASN A 231 -29.61 -11.02 -19.90
CA ASN A 231 -30.75 -10.61 -20.71
C ASN A 231 -31.25 -9.21 -20.34
N PRO A 232 -31.44 -8.29 -21.31
CA PRO A 232 -32.03 -7.00 -21.07
C PRO A 232 -33.56 -7.15 -20.93
N LYS A 233 -34.15 -6.42 -19.98
CA LYS A 233 -35.59 -6.31 -19.69
C LYS A 233 -36.15 -7.39 -18.75
N THR A 234 -36.06 -7.12 -17.45
CA THR A 234 -37.19 -6.96 -16.49
C THR A 234 -36.63 -6.99 -15.08
N SER A 235 -36.89 -5.95 -14.28
CA SER A 235 -36.72 -5.95 -12.82
C SER A 235 -37.62 -7.03 -12.20
N PRO A 236 -37.18 -7.75 -11.14
CA PRO A 236 -37.68 -7.40 -9.82
C PRO A 236 -36.72 -7.62 -8.64
N GLU A 237 -37.06 -6.97 -7.53
CA GLU A 237 -36.46 -7.00 -6.19
C GLU A 237 -36.26 -8.42 -5.62
N LEU A 238 -35.22 -8.60 -4.82
CA LEU A 238 -35.01 -9.79 -3.99
C LEU A 238 -34.69 -9.37 -2.55
N LYS A 239 -35.61 -9.69 -1.64
CA LYS A 239 -35.41 -9.69 -0.18
C LYS A 239 -34.63 -10.95 0.21
N ALA A 240 -33.63 -10.82 1.08
CA ALA A 240 -32.95 -11.95 1.72
C ALA A 240 -33.11 -11.86 3.24
N SER A 241 -33.35 -13.02 3.86
CA SER A 241 -33.64 -13.25 5.28
C SER A 241 -32.38 -13.31 6.16
N GLU A 242 -32.58 -13.22 7.47
CA GLU A 242 -31.72 -12.52 8.44
C GLU A 242 -30.87 -13.43 9.37
N GLU A 243 -30.34 -14.58 8.92
CA GLU A 243 -29.77 -15.58 9.87
C GLU A 243 -28.31 -16.02 9.74
N ASP A 244 -27.48 -15.43 8.89
CA ASP A 244 -26.02 -15.62 8.97
C ASP A 244 -25.34 -14.26 8.73
N ILE A 245 -24.37 -13.88 9.57
CA ILE A 245 -23.59 -12.64 9.37
C ILE A 245 -22.67 -12.84 8.15
N GLU A 246 -23.24 -12.67 6.95
CA GLU A 246 -22.53 -12.58 5.66
C GLU A 246 -22.42 -11.09 5.29
N GLU A 247 -21.32 -10.45 5.68
CA GLU A 247 -21.03 -9.08 5.24
C GLU A 247 -20.24 -9.13 3.92
N TYR A 248 -20.78 -8.48 2.89
CA TYR A 248 -20.33 -8.59 1.50
C TYR A 248 -19.12 -7.68 1.22
N PHE A 249 -18.06 -8.24 0.63
CA PHE A 249 -16.88 -7.48 0.22
C PHE A 249 -16.89 -7.23 -1.31
N CYS A 250 -16.80 -5.97 -1.72
CA CYS A 250 -16.59 -5.57 -3.11
C CYS A 250 -15.34 -4.68 -3.17
N LEU A 251 -14.23 -5.22 -3.67
CA LEU A 251 -13.02 -4.44 -3.95
C LEU A 251 -13.33 -3.49 -5.12
N GLN A 252 -13.29 -2.17 -4.89
CA GLN A 252 -13.41 -1.19 -5.98
C GLN A 252 -12.15 -1.25 -6.86
N ASN A 253 -12.27 -1.83 -8.05
CA ASN A 253 -11.21 -1.83 -9.06
C ASN A 253 -11.13 -0.45 -9.74
N ARG A 254 -9.96 0.17 -9.77
CA ARG A 254 -9.69 1.31 -10.67
C ARG A 254 -9.29 0.82 -12.05
N VAL A 255 -9.68 1.59 -13.07
CA VAL A 255 -9.34 1.37 -14.48
C VAL A 255 -8.37 2.47 -14.91
N CYS A 256 -7.23 2.12 -15.52
CA CYS A 256 -6.43 3.07 -16.28
C CYS A 256 -7.21 3.42 -17.55
N VAL A 257 -7.59 4.69 -17.71
CA VAL A 257 -8.30 5.16 -18.90
C VAL A 257 -7.29 5.84 -19.82
N GLU A 258 -7.06 5.24 -20.98
CA GLU A 258 -6.43 5.91 -22.12
C GLU A 258 -7.44 6.91 -22.71
N THR A 259 -7.04 8.17 -22.86
CA THR A 259 -7.86 9.18 -23.56
C THR A 259 -7.02 9.89 -24.61
N LEU A 260 -7.62 10.14 -25.76
CA LEU A 260 -7.03 11.03 -26.77
C LEU A 260 -7.17 12.46 -26.24
N LEU A 261 -6.04 13.14 -26.03
CA LEU A 261 -6.07 14.58 -25.78
C LEU A 261 -6.43 15.30 -27.08
N PRO A 262 -7.35 16.28 -27.06
CA PRO A 262 -7.63 17.10 -28.22
C PRO A 262 -6.39 17.86 -28.69
N ASP A 263 -6.27 18.05 -30.00
CA ASP A 263 -5.20 18.86 -30.59
C ASP A 263 -5.17 20.26 -29.94
N GLY A 264 -3.97 20.69 -29.52
CA GLY A 264 -3.73 22.02 -28.97
C GLY A 264 -3.77 22.14 -27.44
N VAL A 265 -3.99 21.04 -26.70
CA VAL A 265 -3.87 21.03 -25.23
C VAL A 265 -2.40 20.92 -24.82
N LEU A 266 -1.90 21.94 -24.12
CA LEU A 266 -0.55 21.95 -23.56
C LEU A 266 -0.57 21.34 -22.16
N PHE A 267 0.38 20.45 -21.87
CA PHE A 267 0.67 19.97 -20.53
C PHE A 267 2.18 20.10 -20.26
N CYS A 268 2.57 20.21 -18.99
CA CYS A 268 3.95 20.45 -18.59
C CYS A 268 4.55 19.18 -17.97
N ILE A 269 5.77 18.84 -18.36
CA ILE A 269 6.58 17.76 -17.76
C ILE A 269 7.99 18.30 -17.56
N ASP A 270 8.56 18.07 -16.37
CA ASP A 270 9.95 18.39 -16.03
C ASP A 270 10.78 17.10 -15.99
N CYS A 271 11.95 17.08 -16.64
CA CYS A 271 12.76 15.86 -16.79
C CYS A 271 14.27 16.17 -16.90
N LEU A 272 15.12 15.30 -16.34
CA LEU A 272 16.57 15.49 -16.26
C LEU A 272 17.31 14.25 -16.81
N ALA A 273 18.23 14.43 -17.78
CA ALA A 273 18.89 13.32 -18.48
C ALA A 273 20.42 13.48 -18.53
N HIS A 274 21.15 12.37 -18.39
CA HIS A 274 22.61 12.29 -18.51
C HIS A 274 23.03 11.43 -19.71
N LYS A 275 24.11 11.82 -20.41
CA LYS A 275 24.59 11.16 -21.63
C LYS A 275 25.80 10.26 -21.33
N TYR A 276 25.75 9.00 -21.73
CA TYR A 276 26.92 8.11 -21.83
C TYR A 276 27.04 7.59 -23.27
N ASP A 277 28.23 7.71 -23.86
CA ASP A 277 28.56 7.18 -25.19
C ASP A 277 29.25 5.82 -25.02
N MET A 278 28.75 4.75 -25.66
CA MET A 278 29.56 3.69 -26.29
C MET A 278 28.70 2.92 -27.32
N ALA A 279 29.32 2.56 -28.44
CA ALA A 279 28.77 1.87 -29.60
C ALA A 279 28.94 0.34 -29.49
N THR A 280 28.01 -0.46 -30.02
CA THR A 280 28.21 -1.52 -31.04
C THR A 280 26.96 -2.43 -31.24
N ASP A 281 26.66 -2.65 -32.52
CA ASP A 281 26.13 -3.84 -33.24
C ASP A 281 24.77 -4.52 -32.91
N ASP A 282 23.81 -4.23 -33.81
CA ASP A 282 22.87 -5.09 -34.53
C ASP A 282 22.31 -6.39 -33.90
N VAL A 283 21.09 -6.29 -33.35
CA VAL A 283 20.01 -7.29 -33.50
C VAL A 283 18.69 -6.53 -33.67
N VAL A 284 18.01 -6.68 -34.81
CA VAL A 284 16.66 -6.11 -35.01
C VAL A 284 15.65 -6.98 -34.26
N ASN A 285 15.49 -6.70 -32.97
CA ASN A 285 14.24 -6.92 -32.24
C ASN A 285 13.35 -5.71 -32.50
N ASP A 286 12.06 -5.91 -32.78
CA ASP A 286 11.08 -4.82 -32.63
C ASP A 286 10.96 -4.49 -31.13
N GLU A 287 11.95 -3.77 -30.61
CA GLU A 287 11.96 -3.27 -29.25
C GLU A 287 10.90 -2.18 -29.12
N LYS A 288 9.89 -2.45 -28.30
CA LYS A 288 9.12 -1.37 -27.67
C LYS A 288 10.09 -0.53 -26.85
N LEU A 289 10.54 0.58 -27.42
CA LEU A 289 11.31 1.59 -26.72
C LEU A 289 10.36 2.34 -25.77
N VAL A 290 10.25 1.83 -24.55
CA VAL A 290 9.60 2.50 -23.44
C VAL A 290 10.65 3.35 -22.74
N MET A 291 10.39 4.64 -22.57
CA MET A 291 11.23 5.46 -21.70
C MET A 291 10.95 5.03 -20.25
N HIS A 292 11.88 4.27 -19.69
CA HIS A 292 11.83 3.85 -18.30
C HIS A 292 12.32 5.01 -17.42
N VAL A 293 11.41 5.68 -16.72
CA VAL A 293 11.74 6.74 -15.77
C VAL A 293 11.91 6.10 -14.39
N GLN A 294 13.14 5.71 -14.06
CA GLN A 294 13.46 5.23 -12.71
C GLN A 294 13.83 6.42 -11.82
N SER A 295 13.13 6.57 -10.69
CA SER A 295 13.53 7.50 -9.64
C SER A 295 14.92 7.11 -9.12
N ILE A 296 15.90 8.03 -9.21
CA ILE A 296 17.22 7.90 -8.54
C ILE A 296 17.14 8.47 -7.10
N SER A 297 15.93 8.75 -6.64
CA SER A 297 15.68 9.47 -5.40
C SER A 297 15.74 8.52 -4.21
N HIS A 298 16.37 8.99 -3.13
CA HIS A 298 16.36 8.28 -1.84
C HIS A 298 15.00 8.42 -1.10
N TRP A 299 13.99 9.04 -1.73
CA TRP A 299 12.75 9.51 -1.09
C TRP A 299 11.46 8.97 -1.74
N ALA A 300 11.57 8.28 -2.87
CA ALA A 300 10.49 7.49 -3.47
C ALA A 300 11.10 6.16 -3.93
N PRO A 301 10.61 5.00 -3.44
CA PRO A 301 10.91 3.70 -4.02
C PRO A 301 10.65 3.71 -5.54
N ALA A 302 11.19 2.76 -6.29
CA ALA A 302 11.07 2.69 -7.77
C ALA A 302 9.63 2.47 -8.29
N SER A 303 8.62 2.82 -7.50
CA SER A 303 7.22 2.88 -7.88
C SER A 303 7.01 4.11 -8.77
N ILE A 304 7.23 3.89 -10.06
CA ILE A 304 6.49 4.58 -11.10
C ILE A 304 5.01 4.38 -10.77
N GLY A 305 4.39 5.33 -10.06
CA GLY A 305 2.94 5.48 -10.16
C GLY A 305 2.57 5.54 -11.64
N PRO A 306 1.34 5.20 -12.06
CA PRO A 306 0.93 5.08 -13.46
C PRO A 306 1.09 6.35 -14.33
N TYR A 307 1.74 7.39 -13.82
CA TYR A 307 1.84 8.74 -14.35
C TYR A 307 3.16 9.08 -15.07
N SER A 308 4.10 8.15 -15.27
CA SER A 308 5.37 8.45 -15.97
C SER A 308 5.80 7.41 -17.01
N GLN A 309 4.87 6.95 -17.83
CA GLN A 309 5.21 6.22 -19.06
C GLN A 309 4.67 6.95 -20.28
N SER A 310 5.58 7.38 -21.18
CA SER A 310 5.20 7.79 -22.52
C SER A 310 5.65 6.72 -23.53
N ILE A 311 4.70 6.29 -24.35
CA ILE A 311 4.94 5.35 -25.44
C ILE A 311 5.11 6.18 -26.71
N LYS A 312 6.21 5.98 -27.44
CA LYS A 312 6.39 6.60 -28.76
C LYS A 312 5.51 5.87 -29.78
N PRO A 313 4.55 6.52 -30.45
CA PRO A 313 3.85 5.91 -31.57
C PRO A 313 4.81 5.67 -32.73
N LEU A 314 4.77 4.48 -33.33
CA LEU A 314 5.59 4.09 -34.49
C LEU A 314 5.06 4.75 -35.78
N SER A 315 5.07 6.09 -35.85
CA SER A 315 4.92 6.86 -37.10
C SER A 315 5.03 8.37 -36.87
N SER A 316 6.24 8.91 -36.81
CA SER A 316 6.48 10.35 -37.10
C SER A 316 7.98 10.61 -37.31
N PRO A 317 8.41 11.04 -38.51
CA PRO A 317 9.78 11.40 -38.77
C PRO A 317 9.94 12.92 -38.60
N GLU A 318 10.20 13.40 -37.38
CA GLU A 318 10.84 14.72 -37.22
C GLU A 318 11.37 14.90 -35.79
N LYS A 319 12.70 15.05 -35.68
CA LYS A 319 13.37 15.40 -34.42
C LYS A 319 13.02 16.84 -34.06
N ARG A 320 12.45 17.07 -32.88
CA ARG A 320 12.42 18.39 -32.24
C ARG A 320 12.90 18.23 -30.80
N PHE A 321 14.02 18.87 -30.48
CA PHE A 321 14.50 19.04 -29.13
C PHE A 321 13.85 20.29 -28.54
N VAL A 322 13.32 20.20 -27.33
CA VAL A 322 12.88 21.38 -26.57
C VAL A 322 13.81 21.50 -25.37
N VAL A 323 14.54 22.61 -25.33
CA VAL A 323 15.32 23.08 -24.17
C VAL A 323 14.38 23.97 -23.36
N LEU A 324 14.15 23.65 -22.08
CA LEU A 324 13.47 24.57 -21.17
C LEU A 324 14.27 24.76 -19.88
N LYS A 325 14.32 26.02 -19.47
CA LYS A 325 15.13 26.61 -18.42
C LYS A 325 14.21 26.89 -17.25
N ILE A 326 14.55 26.37 -16.07
CA ILE A 326 13.74 26.48 -14.86
C ILE A 326 13.98 27.86 -14.21
N ALA A 327 12.89 28.53 -13.85
CA ALA A 327 12.83 29.59 -12.84
C ALA A 327 11.73 29.20 -11.84
#